data_AF-A0A659UFE4-F1
#
_entry.id   AF-A0A659UFE4-F1
#
_cell.length_a   1.000
_cell.length_b   1.000
_cell.length_c   1.000
_cell.angle_alpha   90.00
_cell.angle_beta   90.00
_cell.angle_gamma   90.00
#
_symmetry.space_group_name_H-M   'P 1'
#
loop_
_entity.id
_entity.type
_entity.pdbx_description
1 polymer ?
#
loop_
_entity_poly.entity_id
_entity_poly.type
_entity_poly.pdbx_seq_one_letter_code
_entity_poly.pdbx_strand_id
1 'polypeptide(L)'
;CGCWSDCWIRNWSGLELFPVVSPTLINNRPIRNVRDLADHVLLHGDDGREWHTWLAAADALDLERGRRHHLGDARMTAEAAVHGHGVALGDSVTASALLA
;
A
#
# COMPACT_ATOMS: atom_id res chain seq x y z
N CYS A 1 23.99 -19.39 7.47
CA CYS A 1 23.16 -19.04 6.29
C CYS A 1 24.01 -18.19 5.36
N GLY A 2 24.02 -18.52 4.07
CA GLY A 2 25.12 -18.27 3.13
C GLY A 2 25.50 -16.80 2.91
N CYS A 3 26.80 -16.57 2.78
CA CYS A 3 27.41 -15.31 2.39
C CYS A 3 27.22 -15.14 0.88
N TRP A 4 26.33 -14.25 0.45
CA TRP A 4 26.14 -13.90 -0.97
C TRP A 4 27.23 -12.89 -1.37
N SER A 5 28.46 -13.38 -1.52
CA SER A 5 29.65 -12.54 -1.74
C SER A 5 29.81 -12.03 -3.18
N ASP A 6 28.96 -12.46 -4.12
CA ASP A 6 29.08 -12.15 -5.56
C ASP A 6 27.77 -11.66 -6.17
N CYS A 7 26.98 -10.86 -5.45
CA CYS A 7 25.77 -10.25 -6.00
C CYS A 7 25.88 -8.74 -6.07
N TRP A 8 25.84 -8.24 -7.31
CA TRP A 8 25.72 -6.81 -7.59
C TRP A 8 24.27 -6.40 -7.40
N ILE A 9 23.98 -5.76 -6.28
CA ILE A 9 22.67 -5.14 -6.03
C ILE A 9 22.71 -3.75 -6.67
N ARG A 10 22.01 -3.60 -7.80
CA ARG A 10 21.62 -2.28 -8.31
C ARG A 10 20.15 -2.07 -7.96
N ASN A 11 19.85 -0.96 -7.28
CA ASN A 11 18.47 -0.54 -7.07
C ASN A 11 17.87 -0.18 -8.43
N TRP A 12 17.03 -1.06 -8.97
CA TRP A 12 16.40 -0.86 -10.26
C TRP A 12 15.12 -0.05 -10.02
N SER A 13 15.25 1.28 -10.13
CA SER A 13 14.20 2.31 -9.95
C SER A 13 13.68 2.52 -8.53
N GLY A 14 13.47 3.78 -8.15
CA GLY A 14 12.73 4.13 -6.94
C GLY A 14 11.26 3.78 -7.17
N LEU A 15 10.79 2.68 -6.60
CA LEU A 15 9.38 2.35 -6.57
C LEU A 15 8.68 3.40 -5.70
N GLU A 16 7.90 4.28 -6.33
CA GLU A 16 7.00 5.16 -5.61
C GLU A 16 5.77 4.36 -5.20
N LEU A 17 5.58 4.19 -3.89
CA LEU A 17 4.38 3.60 -3.33
C LEU A 17 3.28 4.67 -3.26
N PHE A 18 2.08 4.32 -3.71
CA PHE A 18 0.90 5.17 -3.62
C PHE A 18 -0.34 4.37 -3.19
N PRO A 19 -1.30 5.03 -2.53
CA PRO A 19 -2.56 4.39 -2.17
C PRO A 19 -3.35 3.97 -3.41
N VAL A 20 -3.81 2.71 -3.43
CA VAL A 20 -4.70 2.14 -4.44
C VAL A 20 -6.08 1.92 -3.81
N VAL A 21 -7.13 2.40 -4.47
CA VAL A 21 -8.52 2.37 -3.97
C VAL A 21 -9.51 2.29 -5.13
N SER A 22 -10.64 1.60 -4.94
CA SER A 22 -11.66 1.50 -5.98
C SER A 22 -12.37 2.85 -6.24
N PRO A 23 -12.75 3.15 -7.49
CA PRO A 23 -13.53 4.34 -7.83
C PRO A 23 -14.85 4.43 -7.06
N THR A 24 -15.52 3.29 -6.83
CA THR A 24 -16.76 3.25 -6.07
C THR A 24 -16.54 3.62 -4.61
N LEU A 25 -15.46 3.15 -3.99
CA LEU A 25 -15.16 3.45 -2.59
C LEU A 25 -14.81 4.93 -2.41
N ILE A 26 -13.97 5.49 -3.30
CA ILE A 26 -13.56 6.90 -3.20
C ILE A 26 -14.71 7.88 -3.51
N ASN A 27 -15.65 7.50 -4.36
CA ASN A 27 -16.85 8.31 -4.64
C ASN A 27 -17.78 8.39 -3.42
N ASN A 28 -17.84 7.32 -2.61
CA ASN A 28 -18.67 7.28 -1.41
C ASN A 28 -17.95 7.86 -0.18
N ARG A 29 -16.63 7.69 -0.09
CA ARG A 29 -15.76 8.16 1.00
C ARG A 29 -14.47 8.73 0.41
N PRO A 30 -14.44 10.03 0.10
CA PRO A 30 -13.30 10.66 -0.56
C PRO A 30 -12.09 10.78 0.38
N ILE A 31 -10.90 10.50 -0.15
CA ILE A 31 -9.60 10.76 0.49
C ILE A 31 -9.06 12.05 -0.11
N ARG A 32 -9.21 13.16 0.63
CA ARG A 32 -8.71 14.49 0.25
C ARG A 32 -7.35 14.80 0.86
N ASN A 33 -7.05 14.16 1.99
CA ASN A 33 -5.79 14.29 2.68
C ASN A 33 -5.43 12.97 3.38
N VAL A 34 -4.18 12.85 3.85
CA VAL A 34 -3.67 11.62 4.48
C VAL A 34 -4.48 11.23 5.72
N ARG A 35 -5.07 12.19 6.46
CA ARG A 35 -5.86 11.90 7.66
C ARG A 35 -7.16 11.16 7.35
N ASP A 36 -7.71 11.32 6.15
CA ASP A 36 -8.93 10.63 5.73
C ASP A 36 -8.70 9.11 5.63
N LEU A 37 -7.45 8.63 5.51
CA LEU A 37 -7.12 7.21 5.52
C LEU A 37 -7.55 6.50 6.81
N ALA A 38 -7.72 7.22 7.92
CA ALA A 38 -8.20 6.66 9.18
C ALA A 38 -9.63 6.08 9.07
N ASP A 39 -10.43 6.59 8.13
CA ASP A 39 -11.81 6.14 7.89
C ASP A 39 -11.90 4.91 6.98
N HIS A 40 -10.76 4.47 6.43
CA HIS A 40 -10.65 3.33 5.53
C HIS A 40 -9.98 2.14 6.21
N VAL A 41 -10.22 0.96 5.64
CA VAL A 41 -9.44 -0.23 5.98
C VAL A 41 -8.13 -0.17 5.20
N LEU A 42 -6.99 -0.24 5.89
CA LEU A 42 -5.67 -0.31 5.26
C LEU A 42 -5.30 -1.79 5.05
N LEU A 43 -5.22 -2.19 3.79
CA LEU A 43 -4.87 -3.54 3.35
C LEU A 43 -3.35 -3.64 3.21
N HIS A 44 -2.75 -4.71 3.72
CA HIS A 44 -1.29 -4.87 3.69
C HIS A 44 -0.85 -6.32 3.49
N GLY A 45 0.19 -6.49 2.68
CA GLY A 45 0.78 -7.78 2.30
C GLY A 45 1.79 -8.32 3.31
N ASP A 46 2.28 -7.41 4.14
CA ASP A 46 3.39 -7.59 5.07
C ASP A 46 2.89 -7.53 6.52
N ASP A 47 3.77 -7.21 7.46
CA ASP A 47 3.47 -6.91 8.87
C ASP A 47 3.05 -5.45 9.12
N GLY A 48 2.74 -4.69 8.07
CA GLY A 48 2.38 -3.28 8.11
C GLY A 48 3.57 -2.32 8.04
N ARG A 49 4.77 -2.81 7.68
CA ARG A 49 5.99 -2.01 7.53
C ARG A 49 5.90 -1.04 6.35
N GLU A 50 5.30 -1.45 5.25
CA GLU A 50 5.08 -0.59 4.08
C GLU A 50 4.23 0.62 4.45
N TRP A 51 3.09 0.40 5.10
CA TRP A 51 2.24 1.49 5.60
C TRP A 51 2.95 2.36 6.63
N HIS A 52 3.72 1.76 7.54
CA HIS A 52 4.48 2.53 8.52
C HIS A 52 5.50 3.46 7.84
N THR A 53 6.24 2.94 6.86
CA THR A 53 7.24 3.69 6.09
C THR A 53 6.58 4.81 5.29
N TRP A 54 5.46 4.51 4.63
CA TRP A 54 4.73 5.49 3.83
C TRP A 54 4.12 6.60 4.70
N LEU A 55 3.50 6.25 5.84
CA LEU A 55 2.95 7.23 6.79
C LEU A 55 4.03 8.09 7.45
N ALA A 56 5.23 7.54 7.71
CA ALA A 56 6.37 8.32 8.17
C ALA A 56 6.83 9.35 7.14
N ALA A 57 6.91 8.95 5.87
CA ALA A 57 7.26 9.86 4.77
C ALA A 57 6.19 10.95 4.56
N ALA A 58 4.93 10.66 4.91
CA ALA A 58 3.80 11.59 4.82
C ALA A 58 3.58 12.44 6.10
N ASP A 59 4.48 12.37 7.09
CA ASP A 59 4.35 13.04 8.39
C ASP A 59 3.01 12.76 9.11
N ALA A 60 2.56 11.50 9.02
CA ALA A 60 1.24 11.04 9.46
C ALA A 60 1.32 9.78 10.34
N LEU A 61 2.40 9.60 11.10
CA LEU A 61 2.50 8.50 12.08
C LEU A 61 1.53 8.64 13.25
N ASP A 62 1.01 9.84 13.48
CA ASP A 62 -0.05 10.14 14.46
C ASP A 62 -1.43 9.64 14.03
N LEU A 63 -1.57 9.17 12.79
CA LEU A 63 -2.79 8.56 12.32
C LEU A 63 -3.11 7.36 13.23
N GLU A 64 -4.15 7.51 14.07
CA GLU A 64 -4.74 6.43 14.84
C GLU A 64 -4.77 5.19 13.94
N ARG A 65 -4.14 4.09 14.40
CA ARG A 65 -3.94 2.88 13.61
C ARG A 65 -5.30 2.42 13.09
N GLY A 66 -5.65 2.82 11.87
CA GLY A 66 -6.91 2.49 11.24
C GLY A 66 -7.12 0.98 11.20
N ARG A 67 -8.33 0.56 10.82
CA ARG A 67 -8.62 -0.86 10.64
C ARG A 67 -7.62 -1.44 9.62
N ARG A 68 -6.76 -2.36 10.06
CA ARG A 68 -5.74 -3.00 9.21
C ARG A 68 -6.13 -4.45 8.92
N HIS A 69 -6.01 -4.84 7.65
CA HIS A 69 -6.22 -6.23 7.23
C HIS A 69 -4.99 -6.74 6.50
N HIS A 70 -4.42 -7.80 7.05
CA HIS A 70 -3.36 -8.55 6.40
C HIS A 70 -3.96 -9.46 5.33
N LEU A 71 -3.51 -9.34 4.10
CA LEU A 71 -3.74 -10.31 3.03
C LEU A 71 -2.39 -10.86 2.60
N GLY A 72 -2.31 -12.15 2.25
CA GLY A 72 -1.02 -12.88 2.21
C GLY A 72 0.05 -12.36 1.23
N ASP A 73 -0.31 -11.51 0.27
CA ASP A 73 0.64 -10.85 -0.63
C ASP A 73 0.10 -9.53 -1.23
N ALA A 74 0.99 -8.80 -1.92
CA ALA A 74 0.68 -7.52 -2.56
C ALA A 74 -0.42 -7.62 -3.62
N ARG A 75 -0.46 -8.70 -4.41
CA ARG A 75 -1.49 -8.90 -5.45
C ARG A 75 -2.87 -9.02 -4.79
N MET A 76 -2.99 -9.82 -3.74
CA MET A 76 -4.24 -9.99 -3.00
C MET A 76 -4.72 -8.67 -2.39
N THR A 77 -3.82 -7.88 -1.79
CA THR A 77 -4.21 -6.57 -1.24
C THR A 77 -4.74 -5.62 -2.30
N ALA A 78 -4.11 -5.63 -3.48
CA ALA A 78 -4.46 -4.71 -4.54
C ALA A 78 -5.75 -5.12 -5.27
N GLU A 79 -5.98 -6.42 -5.48
CA GLU A 79 -7.28 -6.95 -5.93
C GLU A 79 -8.40 -6.58 -4.95
N ALA A 80 -8.16 -6.77 -3.65
CA ALA A 80 -9.12 -6.41 -2.61
C ALA A 80 -9.43 -4.90 -2.60
N ALA A 81 -8.42 -4.05 -2.84
CA ALA A 81 -8.62 -2.60 -2.97
C ALA A 81 -9.45 -2.24 -4.20
N VAL A 82 -9.19 -2.86 -5.36
CA VAL A 82 -9.96 -2.69 -6.61
C VAL A 82 -11.43 -3.10 -6.42
N HIS A 83 -11.69 -4.15 -5.63
CA HIS A 83 -13.05 -4.57 -5.29
C HIS A 83 -13.69 -3.76 -4.15
N GLY A 84 -13.01 -2.73 -3.61
CA GLY A 84 -13.58 -1.81 -2.63
C GLY A 84 -13.55 -2.30 -1.18
N HIS A 85 -12.71 -3.30 -0.85
CA HIS A 85 -12.56 -3.79 0.51
C HIS A 85 -11.69 -2.89 1.40
N GLY A 86 -11.00 -1.91 0.83
CA GLY A 86 -10.12 -1.00 1.55
C GLY A 86 -9.18 -0.25 0.62
N VAL A 87 -8.10 0.24 1.20
CA VAL A 87 -7.00 0.94 0.52
C VAL A 87 -5.75 0.09 0.69
N ALA A 88 -5.08 -0.23 -0.42
CA ALA A 88 -3.78 -0.90 -0.40
C ALA A 88 -2.67 0.09 -0.74
N LEU A 89 -1.41 -0.24 -0.43
CA LEU A 89 -0.27 0.40 -1.09
C LEU A 89 0.06 -0.41 -2.34
N GLY A 90 0.12 0.28 -3.47
CA GLY A 90 0.66 -0.25 -4.71
C GLY A 90 1.90 0.53 -5.12
N ASP A 91 2.71 -0.09 -5.96
CA ASP A 91 3.79 0.57 -6.67
C ASP A 91 3.47 0.64 -8.17
N SER A 92 4.28 1.36 -8.94
CA SER A 92 4.07 1.50 -10.38
C SER A 92 4.06 0.16 -11.14
N VAL A 93 4.67 -0.90 -10.60
CA VAL A 93 4.74 -2.23 -11.22
C VAL A 93 3.46 -3.02 -10.95
N THR A 94 2.99 -3.03 -9.71
CA THR A 94 1.78 -3.72 -9.24
C THR A 94 0.51 -3.02 -9.70
N ALA A 95 0.48 -1.69 -9.70
CA ALA A 95 -0.65 -0.92 -10.22
C ALA A 95 -0.84 -1.11 -11.73
N SER A 96 0.26 -1.16 -12.50
CA SER A 96 0.19 -1.41 -13.95
C SER A 96 -0.37 -2.80 -14.27
N ALA A 97 -0.15 -3.80 -13.42
CA ALA A 97 -0.67 -5.15 -13.62
C ALA A 97 -2.18 -5.27 -13.37
N LEU A 98 -2.80 -4.30 -12.69
CA LEU A 98 -4.23 -4.27 -12.36
C LEU A 98 -5.05 -3.39 -13.30
N LEU A 99 -4.39 -2.55 -14.09
CA LEU A 99 -5.00 -1.67 -15.09
C LEU A 99 -4.95 -2.24 -16.52
N ALA A 100 -4.59 -3.52 -16.67
CA ALA A 100 -4.50 -4.22 -17.96
C ALA A 100 -5.78 -4.97 -18.33
#